data_AF-A0A0G0KLW6-F1
#
_entry.id   AF-A0A0G0KLW6-F1
#
_cell.length_a   1.000
_cell.length_b   1.000
_cell.length_c   1.000
_cell.angle_alpha   90.00
_cell.angle_beta   90.00
_cell.angle_gamma   90.00
#
_symmetry.space_group_name_H-M   'P 1'
#
loop_
_entity.id
_entity.type
_entity.pdbx_description
1 polymer ?
#
loop_
_entity_poly.entity_id
_entity_poly.type
_entity_poly.pdbx_seq_one_letter_code
_entity_poly.pdbx_strand_id
1 'polypeptide(L)'
;MLRLRISNDSSSHFIPALRNAALIREVHTYGKLTQIDKKNSNSPQHIGLGKKLLIEAERITKEEFGLGKIVVISGVGVRGYYRKSGYRLRETYMVKNI
;
A
#
# COMPACT_ATOMS: atom_id res chain seq x y z
N MET A 1 -1.10 -1.77 -12.37
CA MET A 1 -1.11 -0.31 -12.27
C MET A 1 -1.40 0.09 -10.83
N LEU A 2 -0.68 1.08 -10.29
CA LEU A 2 -0.89 1.66 -8.97
C LEU A 2 -0.96 3.18 -9.13
N ARG A 3 -1.88 3.85 -8.43
CA ARG A 3 -1.93 5.32 -8.39
C ARG A 3 -1.53 5.81 -7.01
N LEU A 4 -0.34 6.39 -6.95
CA LEU A 4 0.21 7.06 -5.78
C LEU A 4 -0.13 8.57 -5.86
N ARG A 5 -0.61 9.14 -4.76
CA ARG A 5 -0.79 10.58 -4.60
C ARG A 5 0.14 11.06 -3.50
N ILE A 6 0.96 12.05 -3.82
CA ILE A 6 1.77 12.79 -2.85
C ILE A 6 1.10 14.14 -2.59
N SER A 7 1.08 14.56 -1.33
CA SER A 7 0.62 15.90 -0.95
C SER A 7 1.77 16.62 -0.25
N ASN A 8 2.28 17.69 -0.89
CA ASN A 8 3.42 18.46 -0.40
C ASN A 8 3.17 19.15 0.95
N ASP A 9 1.93 19.47 1.28
CA ASP A 9 1.54 20.01 2.58
C ASP A 9 0.45 19.14 3.21
N SER A 10 0.87 18.01 3.78
CA SER A 10 -0.02 17.08 4.48
C SER A 10 0.05 17.21 6.00
N SER A 11 0.77 18.21 6.52
CA SER A 11 0.95 18.39 7.96
C SER A 11 -0.36 18.72 8.68
N SER A 12 -1.23 19.51 8.05
CA SER A 12 -2.50 20.01 8.59
C SER A 12 -3.74 19.25 8.10
N HIS A 13 -3.58 18.05 7.54
CA HIS A 13 -4.73 17.32 6.97
C HIS A 13 -5.81 17.03 8.03
N PHE A 14 -7.07 17.32 7.71
CA PHE A 14 -8.20 17.11 8.63
C PHE A 14 -8.44 15.63 8.99
N ILE A 15 -7.94 14.69 8.17
CA ILE A 15 -7.96 13.26 8.44
C ILE A 15 -6.63 12.87 9.07
N PRO A 16 -6.58 12.46 10.35
CA PRO A 16 -5.34 12.12 11.04
C PRO A 16 -4.52 11.03 10.34
N ALA A 17 -5.18 10.01 9.76
CA ALA A 17 -4.50 8.95 9.05
C ALA A 17 -3.68 9.47 7.85
N LEU A 18 -4.13 10.54 7.18
CA LEU A 18 -3.50 11.07 5.96
C LEU A 18 -2.38 12.09 6.22
N ARG A 19 -2.17 12.51 7.46
CA ARG A 19 -1.13 13.52 7.75
C ARG A 19 0.28 13.00 7.47
N ASN A 20 1.13 13.80 6.81
CA ASN A 20 2.51 13.43 6.44
C ASN A 20 2.59 12.04 5.78
N ALA A 21 1.70 11.77 4.82
CA ALA A 21 1.59 10.46 4.19
C ALA A 21 1.37 10.52 2.69
N ALA A 22 1.90 9.51 1.99
CA ALA A 22 1.48 9.23 0.61
C ALA A 22 0.22 8.36 0.60
N LEU A 23 -0.68 8.65 -0.34
CA LEU A 23 -1.97 7.97 -0.49
C LEU A 23 -1.98 7.11 -1.76
N ILE A 24 -2.06 5.80 -1.58
CA ILE A 24 -2.39 4.86 -2.65
C ILE A 24 -3.91 4.86 -2.83
N ARG A 25 -4.37 5.36 -3.98
CA ARG A 25 -5.80 5.46 -4.29
C ARG A 25 -6.38 4.20 -4.91
N GLU A 26 -5.55 3.44 -5.62
CA GLU A 26 -5.94 2.18 -6.25
C GLU A 26 -4.71 1.33 -6.54
N VAL A 27 -4.90 0.02 -6.49
CA VAL A 27 -3.92 -0.98 -6.91
C VAL A 27 -4.66 -1.98 -7.79
N HIS A 28 -4.40 -1.93 -9.09
CA HIS A 28 -4.92 -2.87 -10.07
C HIS A 28 -3.82 -3.84 -10.48
N THR A 29 -3.95 -5.10 -10.07
CA THR A 29 -3.13 -6.19 -10.59
C THR A 29 -3.91 -6.94 -11.65
N TYR A 30 -3.60 -6.72 -12.92
CA TYR A 30 -4.13 -7.52 -14.02
C TYR A 30 -3.67 -8.98 -13.81
N GLY A 31 -4.58 -9.87 -13.39
CA GLY A 31 -4.40 -11.32 -13.47
C GLY A 31 -4.23 -12.16 -12.19
N LYS A 32 -4.18 -11.61 -10.96
CA LYS A 32 -3.77 -12.43 -9.77
C LYS A 32 -4.54 -12.27 -8.45
N LEU A 33 -5.73 -11.67 -8.48
CA LEU A 33 -6.62 -11.71 -7.29
C LEU A 33 -7.13 -13.13 -6.98
N THR A 34 -7.03 -14.07 -7.92
CA THR A 34 -7.54 -15.45 -7.82
C THR A 34 -6.58 -16.47 -7.19
N GLN A 35 -5.32 -16.13 -6.88
CA GLN A 35 -4.31 -17.14 -6.47
C GLN A 35 -3.52 -16.84 -5.19
N ILE A 36 -3.93 -15.86 -4.38
CA ILE A 36 -3.15 -15.47 -3.18
C ILE A 36 -3.13 -16.59 -2.10
N ASP A 37 -3.93 -17.64 -2.25
CA ASP A 37 -4.04 -18.74 -1.27
C ASP A 37 -3.34 -20.07 -1.65
N LYS A 38 -2.65 -20.19 -2.79
CA LYS A 38 -1.80 -21.37 -3.05
C LYS A 38 -0.33 -21.08 -2.73
N LYS A 39 0.04 -21.34 -1.47
CA LYS A 39 1.44 -21.48 -1.03
C LYS A 39 2.09 -22.66 -1.78
N ASN A 40 2.81 -22.38 -2.87
CA ASN A 40 3.88 -23.26 -3.34
C ASN A 40 5.22 -22.58 -2.99
N SER A 41 5.95 -23.21 -2.08
CA SER A 41 7.04 -22.65 -1.28
C SER A 41 8.41 -22.65 -1.97
N ASN A 42 8.52 -22.69 -3.30
CA ASN A 42 9.81 -23.03 -3.92
C ASN A 42 10.25 -22.23 -5.16
N SER A 43 9.86 -20.95 -5.29
CA SER A 43 10.47 -20.09 -6.31
C SER A 43 10.51 -18.59 -5.94
N PRO A 44 11.64 -17.89 -6.12
CA PRO A 44 11.76 -16.43 -5.95
C PRO A 44 10.83 -15.61 -6.87
N GLN A 45 10.27 -16.25 -7.90
CA GLN A 45 9.42 -15.65 -8.93
C GLN A 45 7.97 -15.37 -8.47
N HIS A 46 7.59 -15.72 -7.24
CA HIS A 46 6.22 -15.60 -6.73
C HIS A 46 5.88 -14.30 -5.97
N ILE A 47 6.75 -13.28 -5.94
CA ILE A 47 6.31 -11.94 -5.48
C ILE A 47 5.34 -11.40 -6.54
N GLY A 48 4.04 -11.54 -6.27
CA GLY A 48 2.99 -11.07 -7.16
C GLY A 48 3.19 -9.59 -7.51
N LEU A 49 2.83 -9.21 -8.74
CA LEU A 49 3.02 -7.86 -9.27
C LEU A 49 2.49 -6.77 -8.32
N GLY A 50 1.39 -7.02 -7.62
CA GLY A 50 0.84 -6.10 -6.63
C GLY A 50 1.78 -5.83 -5.46
N LYS A 51 2.49 -6.84 -4.96
CA LYS A 51 3.45 -6.66 -3.86
C LYS A 51 4.67 -5.88 -4.33
N LYS A 52 5.13 -6.09 -5.57
CA LYS A 52 6.21 -5.28 -6.17
C LYS A 52 5.80 -3.81 -6.30
N LEU A 53 4.57 -3.55 -6.76
CA LEU A 53 4.05 -2.17 -6.85
C LEU A 53 3.95 -1.49 -5.48
N LEU A 54 3.55 -2.22 -4.43
CA LEU A 54 3.53 -1.68 -3.07
C LEU A 54 4.94 -1.34 -2.57
N ILE A 55 5.91 -2.24 -2.76
CA ILE A 55 7.31 -2.00 -2.37
C ILE A 55 7.86 -0.75 -3.08
N GLU A 56 7.58 -0.61 -4.37
CA GLU A 56 8.05 0.55 -5.13
C GLU A 56 7.38 1.85 -4.67
N ALA A 57 6.07 1.80 -4.36
CA ALA A 57 5.37 2.96 -3.81
C ALA A 57 5.92 3.36 -2.43
N GLU A 58 6.28 2.39 -1.59
CA GLU A 58 6.93 2.62 -0.30
C GLU A 58 8.31 3.26 -0.49
N ARG A 59 9.12 2.75 -1.43
CA ARG A 59 10.43 3.32 -1.79
C ARG A 59 10.30 4.78 -2.24
N ILE A 60 9.45 5.07 -3.23
CA ILE A 60 9.19 6.43 -3.74
C ILE A 60 8.77 7.36 -2.59
N THR A 61 7.82 6.92 -1.76
CA THR A 61 7.30 7.73 -0.65
C THR A 61 8.40 8.16 0.32
N LYS A 62 9.33 7.26 0.64
CA LYS A 62 10.40 7.51 1.60
C LYS A 62 11.59 8.25 0.98
N GLU A 63 12.10 7.74 -0.14
CA GLU A 63 13.36 8.18 -0.72
C GLU A 63 13.20 9.48 -1.52
N GLU A 64 12.09 9.63 -2.26
CA GLU A 64 11.90 10.77 -3.15
C GLU A 64 11.11 11.90 -2.48
N PHE A 65 10.23 11.56 -1.52
CA PHE A 65 9.35 12.54 -0.87
C PHE A 65 9.57 12.68 0.64
N GLY A 66 10.45 11.89 1.25
CA GLY A 66 10.81 12.02 2.67
C GLY A 66 9.66 11.73 3.65
N LEU A 67 8.61 11.02 3.22
CA LEU A 67 7.45 10.72 4.04
C LEU A 67 7.61 9.36 4.75
N GLY A 68 7.47 9.34 6.07
CA GLY A 68 7.57 8.12 6.90
C GLY A 68 6.29 7.29 7.00
N LYS A 69 5.26 7.60 6.20
CA LYS A 69 3.94 6.96 6.27
C LYS A 69 3.32 6.83 4.88
N ILE A 70 2.71 5.68 4.63
CA ILE A 70 1.92 5.42 3.42
C ILE A 70 0.58 4.81 3.80
N VAL A 71 -0.47 5.21 3.08
CA VAL A 71 -1.86 4.83 3.37
C VAL A 71 -2.58 4.38 2.12
N VAL A 72 -3.50 3.43 2.26
CA VAL A 72 -4.23 2.82 1.13
C VAL A 72 -5.73 2.91 1.36
N ILE A 73 -6.45 3.34 0.31
CA ILE A 73 -7.91 3.18 0.23
C ILE A 73 -8.19 1.70 -0.04
N SER A 74 -8.93 1.05 0.86
CA SER A 74 -9.11 -0.40 0.82
C SER A 74 -10.52 -0.79 1.18
N GLY A 75 -11.21 -1.46 0.24
CA GLY A 75 -12.49 -2.11 0.52
C GLY A 75 -12.33 -3.18 1.60
N VAL A 76 -13.37 -3.40 2.40
CA VAL A 76 -13.30 -4.28 3.60
C VAL A 76 -12.77 -5.68 3.26
N GLY A 77 -13.24 -6.29 2.16
CA GLY A 77 -12.84 -7.64 1.74
C GLY A 77 -11.38 -7.78 1.29
N VAL A 78 -10.69 -6.69 0.94
CA VAL A 78 -9.30 -6.73 0.47
C VAL A 78 -8.29 -6.32 1.53
N ARG A 79 -8.73 -5.91 2.73
CA ARG A 79 -7.82 -5.51 3.83
C ARG A 79 -6.84 -6.61 4.24
N GLY A 80 -7.25 -7.89 4.14
CA GLY A 80 -6.39 -9.04 4.43
C GLY A 80 -5.13 -9.10 3.56
N TYR A 81 -5.22 -8.67 2.29
CA TYR A 81 -4.07 -8.57 1.40
C TYR A 81 -3.03 -7.58 1.93
N TYR A 82 -3.46 -6.39 2.34
CA TYR A 82 -2.57 -5.35 2.87
C TYR A 82 -1.97 -5.73 4.24
N ARG A 83 -2.73 -6.45 5.08
CA ARG A 83 -2.22 -6.96 6.36
C ARG A 83 -1.01 -7.89 6.18
N LYS A 84 -1.02 -8.74 5.15
CA LYS A 84 0.12 -9.60 4.80
C LYS A 84 1.39 -8.80 4.42
N SER A 85 1.24 -7.52 4.07
CA SER A 85 2.34 -6.58 3.74
C SER A 85 2.67 -5.60 4.88
N GLY A 86 2.14 -5.82 6.09
CA GLY A 86 2.45 -5.03 7.29
C GLY A 86 1.54 -3.83 7.53
N TYR A 87 0.50 -3.63 6.71
CA TYR A 87 -0.45 -2.53 6.91
C TYR A 87 -1.43 -2.84 8.04
N ARG A 88 -1.83 -1.80 8.78
CA ARG A 88 -2.81 -1.88 9.87
C ARG A 88 -3.98 -0.93 9.59
N LEU A 89 -5.18 -1.35 9.98
CA LEU A 89 -6.36 -0.49 9.86
C LEU A 89 -6.26 0.68 10.84
N ARG A 90 -6.39 1.90 10.33
CA ARG A 90 -6.58 3.13 11.12
C ARG A 90 -7.71 3.91 10.44
N GLU A 91 -8.77 4.18 11.20
CA GLU A 91 -10.01 4.76 10.66
C GLU A 91 -10.53 3.91 9.49
N THR A 92 -10.62 4.48 8.29
CA THR A 92 -11.07 3.82 7.07
C THR A 92 -9.91 3.36 6.17
N TYR A 93 -8.67 3.63 6.54
CA TYR A 93 -7.47 3.42 5.71
C TYR A 93 -6.58 2.27 6.22
N MET A 94 -5.89 1.62 5.30
CA MET A 94 -4.78 0.72 5.65
C MET A 94 -3.50 1.53 5.69
N VAL A 95 -2.84 1.58 6.85
CA VAL A 95 -1.68 2.44 7.13
C VAL A 95 -0.44 1.61 7.41
N LYS A 96 0.71 2.05 6.90
CA LYS A 96 2.02 1.50 7.21
C LYS A 96 3.02 2.65 7.42
N ASN A 97 3.83 2.53 8.47
CA ASN A 97 5.00 3.39 8.66
C ASN A 97 6.18 2.76 7.94
N ILE A 98 6.96 3.55 7.21
CA ILE A 98 8.02 3.11 6.29
C ILE A 98 9.32 3.88 6.49
#